data_AF-A0A3C0G1K7-F1
#
_entry.id   AF-A0A3C0G1K7-F1
#
_cell.length_a   1.000
_cell.length_b   1.000
_cell.length_c   1.000
_cell.angle_alpha   90.00
_cell.angle_beta   90.00
_cell.angle_gamma   90.00
#
_symmetry.space_group_name_H-M   'P 1'
#
loop_
_entity.id
_entity.type
_entity.pdbx_description
1 polymer ?
#
loop_
_entity_poly.entity_id
_entity_poly.type
_entity_poly.pdbx_seq_one_letter_code
_entity_poly.pdbx_strand_id
1 'polypeptide(L)'
;MLAKAIETLGVSKDVVGEGVINFTDQRLHLPIIGRSDLEYSQQVFIDAASSHSHSVAPFGLLEIKTSWDRLGKLKKDGSRSFLSPKVPLTPQRNHLIQVAFYKKCKPKHDAKLVYVTKDDFKVFDKNNCQDLTDENLENYYEEMVRTCLRRERQVLKYNDLTDKQKFITEIVKDLDPQFDHPFLWSIGDQFVKAAKELWSSNGGNK
;
A
#
# COMPACT_ATOMS: atom_id res chain seq x y z
N MET A 1 -0.75 5.03 21.15
CA MET A 1 -1.94 4.37 20.56
C MET A 1 -1.60 3.09 19.81
N LEU A 2 -0.49 3.05 19.05
CA LEU A 2 -0.07 1.81 18.38
C LEU A 2 0.02 0.59 19.32
N ALA A 3 0.66 0.72 20.48
CA ALA A 3 0.74 -0.35 21.47
C ALA A 3 -0.65 -0.88 21.89
N LYS A 4 -1.59 0.03 22.20
CA LYS A 4 -2.98 -0.34 22.52
C LYS A 4 -3.71 -1.04 21.37
N ALA A 5 -3.46 -0.63 20.13
CA ALA A 5 -4.03 -1.29 18.95
C ALA A 5 -3.50 -2.72 18.80
N ILE A 6 -2.18 -2.91 18.99
CA ILE A 6 -1.51 -4.21 18.96
C ILE A 6 -2.01 -5.12 20.10
N GLU A 7 -2.17 -4.59 21.31
CA GLU A 7 -2.76 -5.27 22.46
C GLU A 7 -4.20 -5.71 22.19
N THR A 8 -5.01 -4.83 21.58
CA THR A 8 -6.41 -5.13 21.21
C THR A 8 -6.50 -6.28 20.20
N LEU A 9 -5.51 -6.38 19.32
CA LEU A 9 -5.37 -7.46 18.36
C LEU A 9 -4.75 -8.73 18.95
N GLY A 10 -4.36 -8.70 20.24
CA GLY A 10 -3.67 -9.77 20.97
C GLY A 10 -2.41 -10.28 20.30
N VAL A 11 -1.73 -9.41 19.54
CA VAL A 11 -0.43 -9.70 18.93
C VAL A 11 0.58 -9.86 20.07
N SER A 12 1.00 -11.09 20.33
CA SER A 12 1.80 -11.39 21.54
C SER A 12 2.98 -12.35 21.31
N LYS A 13 2.94 -13.18 20.26
CA LYS A 13 3.98 -14.19 19.96
C LYS A 13 4.22 -14.32 18.46
N ASP A 14 5.44 -14.74 18.13
CA ASP A 14 5.88 -15.09 16.77
C ASP A 14 5.54 -14.01 15.73
N VAL A 15 5.96 -12.78 16.04
CA VAL A 15 5.75 -11.61 15.18
C VAL A 15 6.91 -11.49 14.20
N VAL A 16 6.59 -11.55 12.91
CA VAL A 16 7.50 -11.19 11.82
C VAL A 16 7.13 -9.78 11.36
N GLY A 17 8.06 -8.84 11.47
CA GLY A 17 7.90 -7.50 10.93
C GLY A 17 8.57 -7.34 9.57
N GLU A 18 8.04 -6.43 8.75
CA GLU A 18 8.63 -6.00 7.48
C GLU A 18 8.93 -7.16 6.53
N GLY A 19 7.99 -8.12 6.44
CA GLY A 19 8.14 -9.34 5.66
C GLY A 19 8.10 -9.06 4.16
N VAL A 20 9.19 -9.34 3.44
CA VAL A 20 9.22 -9.20 1.97
C VAL A 20 8.42 -10.33 1.33
N ILE A 21 7.49 -9.96 0.45
CA ILE A 21 6.63 -10.88 -0.29
C ILE A 21 6.91 -10.70 -1.78
N ASN A 22 7.26 -11.80 -2.44
CA ASN A 22 7.44 -11.87 -3.89
C ASN A 22 6.43 -12.87 -4.46
N PHE A 23 5.64 -12.44 -5.43
CA PHE A 23 4.60 -13.26 -6.03
C PHE A 23 4.56 -13.08 -7.55
N THR A 24 4.58 -14.21 -8.27
CA THR A 24 4.46 -14.24 -9.73
C THR A 24 3.04 -14.62 -10.11
N ASP A 25 2.29 -13.66 -10.65
CA ASP A 25 1.02 -13.94 -11.33
C ASP A 25 1.31 -14.44 -12.75
N GLN A 26 0.67 -15.52 -13.18
CA GLN A 26 0.89 -16.14 -14.49
C GLN A 26 0.57 -15.20 -15.67
N ARG A 27 -0.21 -14.14 -15.43
CA ARG A 27 -0.58 -13.16 -16.44
C ARG A 27 0.48 -12.07 -16.63
N LEU A 28 1.44 -11.95 -15.71
CA LEU A 28 2.45 -10.90 -15.68
C LEU A 28 3.83 -11.43 -16.08
N HIS A 29 4.62 -10.58 -16.72
CA HIS A 29 6.02 -10.86 -17.05
C HIS A 29 6.94 -10.65 -15.85
N LEU A 30 6.62 -9.67 -14.99
CA LEU A 30 7.39 -9.30 -13.82
C LEU A 30 6.68 -9.73 -12.54
N PRO A 31 7.43 -10.18 -11.52
CA PRO A 31 6.85 -10.45 -10.21
C PRO A 31 6.33 -9.18 -9.56
N ILE A 32 5.28 -9.32 -8.75
CA ILE A 32 4.82 -8.28 -7.84
C ILE A 32 5.57 -8.44 -6.52
N ILE A 33 6.20 -7.37 -6.09
CA ILE A 33 6.97 -7.31 -4.84
C ILE A 33 6.24 -6.38 -3.87
N GLY A 34 6.05 -6.83 -2.64
CA GLY A 34 5.53 -6.00 -1.55
C GLY A 34 6.16 -6.37 -0.22
N ARG A 35 5.68 -5.71 0.84
CA ARG A 35 6.25 -5.83 2.18
C ARG A 35 5.16 -5.69 3.23
N SER A 36 4.83 -6.78 3.90
CA SER A 36 3.85 -6.76 5.00
C SER A 36 4.44 -6.04 6.22
N ASP A 37 3.64 -5.22 6.89
CA ASP A 37 4.12 -4.54 8.10
C ASP A 37 4.34 -5.54 9.23
N LEU A 38 3.30 -6.29 9.62
CA LEU A 38 3.39 -7.33 10.64
C LEU A 38 2.64 -8.60 10.24
N GLU A 39 3.23 -9.74 10.59
CA GLU A 39 2.61 -11.07 10.56
C GLU A 39 2.80 -11.71 11.93
N TYR A 40 1.76 -12.37 12.45
CA TYR A 40 1.80 -12.83 13.85
C TYR A 40 0.92 -14.04 14.09
N SER A 41 1.21 -14.81 15.13
CA SER A 41 0.40 -15.94 15.56
C SER A 41 -0.73 -15.49 16.51
N GLN A 42 -1.96 -15.87 16.18
CA GLN A 42 -3.22 -15.79 16.91
C GLN A 42 -3.48 -17.05 17.74
N GLN A 43 -2.51 -17.96 17.91
CA GLN A 43 -2.70 -19.24 18.61
C GLN A 43 -3.34 -19.07 20.01
N VAL A 44 -3.03 -17.97 20.71
CA VAL A 44 -3.61 -17.64 22.03
C VAL A 44 -5.13 -17.42 21.98
N PHE A 45 -5.68 -16.87 20.89
CA PHE A 45 -7.13 -16.70 20.73
C PHE A 45 -7.83 -18.02 20.41
N ILE A 46 -7.18 -18.89 19.65
CA ILE A 46 -7.69 -20.22 19.30
C ILE A 46 -7.75 -21.10 20.56
N ASP A 47 -6.67 -21.08 21.37
CA ASP A 47 -6.57 -21.86 22.60
C ASP A 47 -7.60 -21.42 23.66
N ALA A 48 -7.96 -20.12 23.69
CA ALA A 48 -9.01 -19.60 24.56
C ALA A 48 -10.44 -19.88 24.06
N ALA A 49 -10.62 -20.08 22.75
CA ALA A 49 -11.94 -20.18 22.12
C ALA A 49 -12.37 -21.62 21.79
N SER A 50 -11.48 -22.62 21.78
CA SER A 50 -11.86 -23.99 21.37
C SER A 50 -11.00 -25.08 22.00
N SER A 51 -11.52 -25.73 23.05
CA SER A 51 -11.22 -27.13 23.33
C SER A 51 -11.96 -28.00 22.30
N HIS A 52 -11.36 -28.30 21.15
CA HIS A 52 -11.54 -29.47 20.26
C HIS A 52 -10.84 -29.18 18.91
N SER A 53 -9.91 -30.06 18.53
CA SER A 53 -9.03 -29.93 17.37
C SER A 53 -9.72 -30.03 16.00
N HIS A 54 -9.34 -29.19 15.03
CA HIS A 54 -8.70 -29.60 13.76
C HIS A 54 -8.22 -28.36 12.97
N SER A 55 -6.97 -28.48 12.47
CA SER A 55 -6.12 -27.55 11.69
C SER A 55 -6.69 -26.25 11.12
N VAL A 56 -6.33 -25.09 11.69
CA VAL A 56 -6.50 -23.78 11.05
C VAL A 56 -5.25 -22.93 11.33
N ALA A 57 -4.69 -22.31 10.29
CA ALA A 57 -3.45 -21.55 10.36
C ALA A 57 -3.63 -20.33 11.27
N PRO A 58 -2.92 -20.24 12.41
CA PRO A 58 -3.16 -19.22 13.39
C PRO A 58 -2.55 -17.87 12.98
N PHE A 59 -2.30 -17.54 11.71
CA PHE A 59 -1.50 -16.35 11.38
C PHE A 59 -2.36 -15.17 10.91
N GLY A 60 -2.21 -14.02 11.56
CA GLY A 60 -2.78 -12.74 11.13
C GLY A 60 -1.78 -11.96 10.29
N LEU A 61 -2.28 -11.27 9.27
CA LEU A 61 -1.57 -10.26 8.51
C LEU A 61 -2.11 -8.89 8.92
N LEU A 62 -1.22 -8.02 9.37
CA LEU A 62 -1.56 -6.70 9.88
C LEU A 62 -0.82 -5.63 9.07
N GLU A 63 -1.59 -4.80 8.38
CA GLU A 63 -1.13 -3.60 7.70
C GLU A 63 -1.40 -2.37 8.58
N ILE A 64 -0.41 -1.51 8.78
CA ILE A 64 -0.43 -0.41 9.74
C ILE A 64 -0.17 0.91 9.02
N LYS A 65 -1.13 1.83 9.16
CA LYS A 65 -1.07 3.15 8.57
C LYS A 65 -1.06 4.20 9.66
N THR A 66 0.09 4.83 9.85
CA THR A 66 0.26 5.91 10.83
C THR A 66 0.04 7.28 10.21
N SER A 67 -0.68 8.15 10.89
CA SER A 67 -0.76 9.58 10.55
C SER A 67 -0.28 10.42 11.71
N TRP A 68 0.61 11.37 11.40
CA TRP A 68 1.29 12.21 12.38
C TRP A 68 0.74 13.63 12.38
N ASP A 69 0.84 14.28 13.54
CA ASP A 69 0.50 15.68 13.71
C ASP A 69 1.29 16.54 12.71
N ARG A 70 0.61 17.50 12.09
CA ARG A 70 1.23 18.44 11.15
C ARG A 70 1.24 19.84 11.73
N LEU A 71 2.24 20.62 11.38
CA LEU A 71 2.25 22.04 11.73
C LEU A 71 1.10 22.75 10.99
N GLY A 72 0.25 23.41 11.77
CA GLY A 72 -0.82 24.24 11.27
C GLY A 72 -0.32 25.56 10.68
N LYS A 73 -1.27 26.38 10.25
CA LYS A 73 -0.98 27.72 9.72
C LYS A 73 -0.27 28.56 10.78
N LEU A 74 0.64 29.41 10.32
CA LEU A 74 1.31 30.40 11.16
C LEU A 74 0.26 31.40 11.66
N LYS A 75 0.19 31.57 12.98
CA LYS A 75 -0.68 32.58 13.60
C LYS A 75 -0.02 33.97 13.51
N LYS A 76 -0.81 35.02 13.77
CA LYS A 76 -0.33 36.41 13.75
C LYS A 76 0.77 36.68 14.78
N ASP A 77 0.80 35.92 15.86
CA ASP A 77 1.80 36.00 16.94
C ASP A 77 3.10 35.24 16.64
N GLY A 78 3.24 34.65 15.44
CA GLY A 78 4.39 33.86 15.04
C GLY A 78 4.39 32.41 15.55
N SER A 79 3.41 32.00 16.37
CA SER A 79 3.27 30.62 16.84
C SER A 79 2.54 29.73 15.82
N ARG A 80 2.65 28.41 15.98
CA ARG A 80 1.90 27.41 15.20
C ARG A 80 1.19 26.45 16.15
N SER A 81 -0.03 26.05 15.80
CA SER A 81 -0.70 24.92 16.44
C SER A 81 -0.40 23.62 15.70
N PHE A 82 -0.49 22.49 16.37
CA PHE A 82 -0.47 21.18 15.72
C PHE A 82 -1.88 20.81 15.25
N LEU A 83 -1.97 20.28 14.03
CA LEU A 83 -3.17 19.68 13.48
C LEU A 83 -3.08 18.17 13.67
N SER A 84 -3.87 17.63 14.60
CA SER A 84 -4.01 16.19 14.80
C SER A 84 -4.89 15.59 13.69
N PRO A 85 -4.38 14.65 12.86
CA PRO A 85 -5.21 13.93 11.91
C PRO A 85 -6.20 13.02 12.66
N LYS A 86 -7.40 12.85 12.12
CA LYS A 86 -8.36 11.83 12.59
C LYS A 86 -8.10 10.51 11.89
N VAL A 87 -8.37 9.40 12.57
CA VAL A 87 -8.45 8.09 11.91
C VAL A 87 -9.59 8.12 10.86
N PRO A 88 -9.39 7.53 9.68
CA PRO A 88 -10.40 7.55 8.64
C PRO A 88 -11.60 6.68 9.01
N LEU A 89 -12.79 7.07 8.52
CA LEU A 89 -14.02 6.31 8.75
C LEU A 89 -14.07 5.03 7.91
N THR A 90 -13.49 5.06 6.72
CA THR A 90 -13.39 3.94 5.79
C THR A 90 -11.94 3.77 5.32
N PRO A 91 -11.51 2.54 4.96
CA PRO A 91 -10.19 2.33 4.39
C PRO A 91 -9.95 3.12 3.10
N GLN A 92 -8.70 3.52 2.90
CA GLN A 92 -8.28 4.10 1.63
C GLN A 92 -8.03 3.00 0.62
N ARG A 93 -8.47 3.23 -0.61
CA ARG A 93 -8.41 2.26 -1.71
C ARG A 93 -7.01 1.71 -1.98
N ASN A 94 -5.98 2.55 -1.95
CA ASN A 94 -4.60 2.10 -2.16
C ASN A 94 -4.12 1.13 -1.05
N HIS A 95 -4.63 1.30 0.18
CA HIS A 95 -4.30 0.40 1.28
C HIS A 95 -5.07 -0.92 1.16
N LEU A 96 -6.31 -0.89 0.65
CA LEU A 96 -7.07 -2.10 0.33
C LEU A 96 -6.39 -2.93 -0.76
N ILE A 97 -5.88 -2.29 -1.82
CA ILE A 97 -5.10 -2.96 -2.87
C ILE A 97 -3.84 -3.64 -2.29
N GLN A 98 -3.15 -2.96 -1.38
CA GLN A 98 -1.97 -3.51 -0.72
C GLN A 98 -2.31 -4.73 0.16
N VAL A 99 -3.38 -4.63 0.96
CA VAL A 99 -3.87 -5.74 1.80
C VAL A 99 -4.34 -6.91 0.95
N ALA A 100 -5.04 -6.64 -0.16
CA ALA A 100 -5.49 -7.64 -1.12
C ALA A 100 -4.33 -8.44 -1.71
N PHE A 101 -3.25 -7.76 -2.09
CA PHE A 101 -2.03 -8.42 -2.55
C PHE A 101 -1.47 -9.40 -1.51
N TYR A 102 -1.36 -8.96 -0.25
CA TYR A 102 -0.83 -9.82 0.80
C TYR A 102 -1.74 -11.01 1.11
N LYS A 103 -3.06 -10.78 1.16
CA LYS A 103 -4.05 -11.85 1.33
C LYS A 103 -3.99 -12.86 0.19
N LYS A 104 -3.79 -12.41 -1.07
CA LYS A 104 -3.59 -13.30 -2.22
C LYS A 104 -2.36 -14.20 -2.05
N CYS A 105 -1.25 -13.63 -1.58
CA CYS A 105 -0.02 -14.38 -1.34
C CYS A 105 -0.14 -15.33 -0.14
N LYS A 106 -0.96 -14.97 0.84
CA LYS A 106 -1.13 -15.68 2.11
C LYS A 106 -2.61 -15.95 2.38
N PRO A 107 -3.27 -16.82 1.59
CA PRO A 107 -4.73 -16.99 1.61
C PRO A 107 -5.25 -17.50 2.96
N LYS A 108 -4.41 -18.22 3.70
CA LYS A 108 -4.75 -18.76 5.03
C LYS A 108 -4.68 -17.71 6.15
N HIS A 109 -4.14 -16.51 5.89
CA HIS A 109 -3.99 -15.48 6.92
C HIS A 109 -5.21 -14.60 6.99
N ASP A 110 -5.60 -14.18 8.20
CA ASP A 110 -6.63 -13.16 8.38
C ASP A 110 -6.03 -11.77 8.20
N ALA A 111 -6.53 -11.02 7.23
CA ALA A 111 -6.07 -9.67 6.94
C ALA A 111 -6.74 -8.65 7.86
N LYS A 112 -5.93 -7.74 8.40
CA LYS A 112 -6.37 -6.60 9.22
C LYS A 112 -5.66 -5.33 8.76
N LEU A 113 -6.42 -4.25 8.69
CA LEU A 113 -5.90 -2.92 8.35
C LEU A 113 -6.12 -1.98 9.54
N VAL A 114 -5.04 -1.42 10.06
CA VAL A 114 -5.07 -0.57 11.24
C VAL A 114 -4.59 0.82 10.91
N TYR A 115 -5.43 1.81 11.21
CA TYR A 115 -5.05 3.20 11.20
C TYR A 115 -4.74 3.67 12.61
N VAL A 116 -3.62 4.37 12.77
CA VAL A 116 -3.18 4.88 14.07
C VAL A 116 -2.82 6.35 13.96
N THR A 117 -3.31 7.15 14.90
CA THR A 117 -2.87 8.52 15.16
C THR A 117 -2.31 8.60 16.58
N LYS A 118 -1.83 9.77 17.02
CA LYS A 118 -1.38 9.89 18.42
C LYS A 118 -2.54 9.71 19.42
N ASP A 119 -3.75 10.10 19.02
CA ASP A 119 -4.91 10.22 19.91
C ASP A 119 -5.85 9.02 19.79
N ASP A 120 -5.88 8.33 18.63
CA ASP A 120 -6.86 7.28 18.34
C ASP A 120 -6.30 6.15 17.44
N PHE A 121 -7.03 5.04 17.34
CA PHE A 121 -6.78 3.98 16.36
C PHE A 121 -8.09 3.37 15.86
N LYS A 122 -8.09 2.81 14.64
CA LYS A 122 -9.21 2.05 14.09
C LYS A 122 -8.73 0.79 13.38
N VAL A 123 -9.34 -0.33 13.72
CA VAL A 123 -9.10 -1.64 13.12
C VAL A 123 -10.22 -1.96 12.15
N PHE A 124 -9.87 -2.29 10.91
CA PHE A 124 -10.77 -2.83 9.92
C PHE A 124 -10.44 -4.29 9.65
N ASP A 125 -11.48 -5.13 9.59
CA ASP A 125 -11.41 -6.52 9.13
C ASP A 125 -12.71 -6.94 8.44
N LYS A 126 -12.77 -8.19 7.97
CA LYS A 126 -13.94 -8.74 7.24
C LYS A 126 -15.27 -8.67 8.02
N ASN A 127 -15.23 -8.55 9.34
CA ASN A 127 -16.43 -8.56 10.17
C ASN A 127 -17.06 -7.16 10.30
N ASN A 128 -16.26 -6.10 10.11
CA ASN A 128 -16.71 -4.72 10.27
C ASN A 128 -16.54 -3.86 9.00
N CYS A 129 -15.96 -4.42 7.94
CA CYS A 129 -15.65 -3.73 6.70
C CYS A 129 -15.89 -4.64 5.50
N GLN A 130 -16.89 -4.31 4.68
CA GLN A 130 -17.23 -5.08 3.49
C GLN A 130 -16.07 -5.13 2.47
N ASP A 131 -15.24 -4.09 2.39
CA ASP A 131 -14.06 -4.06 1.50
C ASP A 131 -12.99 -5.10 1.85
N LEU A 132 -13.00 -5.61 3.09
CA LEU A 132 -12.04 -6.60 3.58
C LEU A 132 -12.58 -8.03 3.57
N THR A 133 -13.74 -8.27 2.93
CA THR A 133 -14.19 -9.64 2.64
C THR A 133 -13.28 -10.28 1.59
N ASP A 134 -13.17 -11.61 1.60
CA ASP A 134 -12.30 -12.33 0.66
C ASP A 134 -12.68 -12.04 -0.81
N GLU A 135 -13.97 -11.89 -1.11
CA GLU A 135 -14.47 -11.52 -2.44
C GLU A 135 -13.97 -10.14 -2.88
N ASN A 136 -14.10 -9.11 -2.03
CA ASN A 136 -13.69 -7.77 -2.38
C ASN A 136 -12.17 -7.61 -2.41
N LEU A 137 -11.45 -8.31 -1.54
CA LEU A 137 -9.98 -8.39 -1.62
C LEU A 137 -9.53 -9.00 -2.95
N GLU A 138 -10.20 -10.04 -3.47
CA GLU A 138 -9.91 -10.56 -4.81
C GLU A 138 -10.16 -9.50 -5.89
N ASN A 139 -11.25 -8.73 -5.81
CA ASN A 139 -11.53 -7.64 -6.74
C ASN A 139 -10.43 -6.56 -6.76
N TYR A 140 -9.93 -6.18 -5.57
CA TYR A 140 -8.81 -5.24 -5.43
C TYR A 140 -7.48 -5.82 -5.95
N TYR A 141 -7.24 -7.12 -5.75
CA TYR A 141 -6.08 -7.81 -6.32
C TYR A 141 -6.13 -7.81 -7.85
N GLU A 142 -7.28 -8.15 -8.43
CA GLU A 142 -7.50 -8.13 -9.87
C GLU A 142 -7.28 -6.74 -10.48
N GLU A 143 -7.63 -5.69 -9.74
CA GLU A 143 -7.33 -4.33 -10.14
C GLU A 143 -5.83 -4.02 -10.18
N MET A 144 -5.09 -4.48 -9.18
CA MET A 144 -3.64 -4.36 -9.17
C MET A 144 -3.05 -5.06 -10.39
N VAL A 145 -3.50 -6.28 -10.70
CA VAL A 145 -3.02 -7.02 -11.87
C VAL A 145 -3.34 -6.31 -13.17
N ARG A 146 -4.54 -5.73 -13.33
CA ARG A 146 -4.86 -4.89 -14.51
C ARG A 146 -3.93 -3.68 -14.63
N THR A 147 -3.56 -3.08 -13.51
CA THR A 147 -2.60 -1.96 -13.49
C THR A 147 -1.21 -2.41 -13.92
N CYS A 148 -0.73 -3.55 -13.40
CA CYS A 148 0.56 -4.13 -13.80
C CYS A 148 0.56 -4.51 -15.29
N LEU A 149 -0.48 -5.20 -15.78
CA LEU A 149 -0.63 -5.54 -17.19
C LEU A 149 -0.54 -4.32 -18.10
N ARG A 150 -1.19 -3.22 -17.75
CA ARG A 150 -1.12 -1.97 -18.53
C ARG A 150 0.30 -1.42 -18.58
N ARG A 151 1.01 -1.43 -17.44
CA ARG A 151 2.40 -0.96 -17.36
C ARG A 151 3.34 -1.85 -18.17
N GLU A 152 3.19 -3.18 -18.07
CA GLU A 152 4.00 -4.11 -18.86
C GLU A 152 3.77 -3.94 -20.37
N ARG A 153 2.51 -3.82 -20.80
CA ARG A 153 2.19 -3.53 -22.21
C ARG A 153 2.83 -2.25 -22.72
N GLN A 154 2.84 -1.19 -21.90
CA GLN A 154 3.49 0.08 -22.25
C GLN A 154 5.00 -0.09 -22.43
N VAL A 155 5.67 -0.82 -21.53
CA VAL A 155 7.12 -1.08 -21.64
C VAL A 155 7.42 -1.99 -22.83
N LEU A 156 6.63 -3.04 -23.04
CA LEU A 156 6.81 -4.01 -24.12
C LEU A 156 6.68 -3.39 -25.52
N LYS A 157 5.87 -2.34 -25.69
CA LYS A 157 5.76 -1.57 -26.95
C LYS A 157 7.14 -1.09 -27.45
N TYR A 158 8.09 -0.91 -26.53
CA TYR A 158 9.42 -0.37 -26.80
C TYR A 158 10.53 -1.39 -26.61
N ASN A 159 10.21 -2.69 -26.49
CA ASN A 159 11.17 -3.74 -26.17
C ASN A 159 12.28 -3.90 -27.22
N ASP A 160 12.00 -3.54 -28.48
CA ASP A 160 12.98 -3.63 -29.58
C ASP A 160 13.94 -2.42 -29.62
N LEU A 161 13.71 -1.39 -28.79
CA LEU A 161 14.60 -0.22 -28.70
C LEU A 161 15.81 -0.55 -27.83
N THR A 162 16.96 -0.72 -28.47
CA THR A 162 18.25 -0.96 -27.80
C THR A 162 18.95 0.33 -27.35
N ASP A 163 18.64 1.45 -28.00
CA ASP A 163 19.16 2.76 -27.61
C ASP A 163 18.34 3.36 -26.45
N LYS A 164 19.01 3.56 -25.30
CA LYS A 164 18.39 4.05 -24.08
C LYS A 164 17.76 5.44 -24.26
N GLN A 165 18.41 6.34 -24.99
CA GLN A 165 17.89 7.70 -25.14
C GLN A 165 16.61 7.70 -25.98
N LYS A 166 16.61 6.94 -27.08
CA LYS A 166 15.44 6.73 -27.91
C LYS A 166 14.29 6.11 -27.13
N PHE A 167 14.57 5.07 -26.33
CA PHE A 167 13.56 4.49 -25.43
C PHE A 167 12.93 5.54 -24.52
N ILE A 168 13.76 6.33 -23.83
CA ILE A 168 13.27 7.40 -22.92
C ILE A 168 12.44 8.42 -23.68
N THR A 169 12.89 8.90 -24.85
CA THR A 169 12.17 9.92 -25.62
C THR A 169 10.84 9.43 -26.21
N GLU A 170 10.72 8.13 -26.52
CA GLU A 170 9.48 7.56 -27.03
C GLU A 170 8.50 7.23 -25.89
N ILE A 171 8.97 6.61 -24.80
CA ILE A 171 8.07 6.21 -23.71
C ILE A 171 7.40 7.41 -23.01
N VAL A 172 8.10 8.56 -22.90
CA VAL A 172 7.51 9.77 -22.30
C VAL A 172 6.36 10.36 -23.11
N LYS A 173 6.25 10.05 -24.41
CA LYS A 173 5.12 10.47 -25.26
C LYS A 173 3.81 9.76 -24.90
N ASP A 174 3.92 8.57 -24.31
CA ASP A 174 2.77 7.73 -23.95
C ASP A 174 2.39 7.80 -22.47
N LEU A 175 3.17 8.55 -21.66
CA LEU A 175 3.03 8.60 -20.21
C LEU A 175 2.70 10.01 -19.73
N ASP A 176 1.62 10.13 -18.98
CA ASP A 176 1.33 11.33 -18.19
C ASP A 176 2.35 11.44 -17.05
N PRO A 177 3.12 12.55 -16.94
CA PRO A 177 4.08 12.72 -15.86
C PRO A 177 3.44 12.90 -14.48
N GLN A 178 2.16 13.27 -14.39
CA GLN A 178 1.44 13.52 -13.13
C GLN A 178 2.21 14.50 -12.22
N PHE A 179 2.66 15.62 -12.78
CA PHE A 179 3.45 16.63 -12.04
C PHE A 179 2.72 17.24 -10.84
N ASP A 180 1.40 17.09 -10.79
CA ASP A 180 0.52 17.48 -9.70
C ASP A 180 0.45 16.46 -8.55
N HIS A 181 1.04 15.27 -8.71
CA HIS A 181 1.02 14.26 -7.66
C HIS A 181 1.77 14.75 -6.41
N PRO A 182 1.18 14.67 -5.21
CA PRO A 182 1.71 15.29 -3.98
C PRO A 182 3.05 14.73 -3.46
N PHE A 183 3.61 13.69 -4.09
CA PHE A 183 4.75 12.94 -3.54
C PHE A 183 5.71 12.42 -4.62
N LEU A 184 5.23 12.01 -5.81
CA LEU A 184 6.08 11.40 -6.86
C LEU A 184 7.25 12.30 -7.28
N TRP A 185 7.05 13.62 -7.26
CA TRP A 185 8.05 14.60 -7.68
C TRP A 185 8.79 15.26 -6.52
N SER A 186 8.66 14.75 -5.29
CA SER A 186 9.43 15.21 -4.13
C SER A 186 10.85 14.63 -4.14
N ILE A 187 11.54 14.80 -5.26
CA ILE A 187 12.87 14.22 -5.56
C ILE A 187 13.96 15.29 -5.70
N GLY A 188 13.61 16.57 -5.58
CA GLY A 188 14.50 17.73 -5.68
C GLY A 188 14.32 18.53 -6.96
N ASP A 189 14.36 19.86 -6.85
CA ASP A 189 13.98 20.80 -7.92
C ASP A 189 14.75 20.59 -9.23
N GLN A 190 16.04 20.27 -9.13
CA GLN A 190 16.88 20.00 -10.31
C GLN A 190 16.40 18.81 -11.13
N PHE A 191 15.92 17.74 -10.48
CA PHE A 191 15.41 16.55 -11.15
C PHE A 191 14.01 16.78 -11.70
N VAL A 192 13.16 17.51 -10.96
CA VAL A 192 11.84 17.93 -11.44
C VAL A 192 11.97 18.83 -12.67
N LYS A 193 12.92 19.75 -12.67
CA LYS A 193 13.20 20.62 -13.82
C LYS A 193 13.63 19.80 -15.04
N ALA A 194 14.59 18.89 -14.87
CA ALA A 194 15.04 18.00 -15.94
C ALA A 194 13.91 17.14 -16.52
N ALA A 195 13.02 16.63 -15.66
CA ALA A 195 11.85 15.90 -16.11
C ALA A 195 10.86 16.79 -16.88
N LYS A 196 10.56 18.00 -16.37
CA LYS A 196 9.69 18.95 -17.10
C LYS A 196 10.25 19.28 -18.48
N GLU A 197 11.55 19.53 -18.59
CA GLU A 197 12.22 19.75 -19.88
C GLU A 197 12.06 18.54 -20.81
N LEU A 198 12.28 17.33 -20.32
CA LEU A 198 12.11 16.10 -21.10
C LEU A 198 10.68 15.93 -21.66
N TRP A 199 9.66 16.16 -20.83
CA TRP A 199 8.25 16.07 -21.23
C TRP A 199 7.80 17.27 -22.08
N SER A 200 8.35 18.46 -21.88
CA SER A 200 8.06 19.60 -22.77
C SER A 200 8.67 19.43 -24.16
N SER A 201 9.87 18.88 -24.26
CA SER A 201 10.55 18.66 -25.54
C SER A 201 9.99 17.47 -26.33
N ASN A 202 9.50 16.43 -25.64
CA ASN A 202 9.12 15.17 -26.29
C ASN A 202 7.69 14.71 -25.97
N GLY A 203 7.14 15.03 -24.80
CA GLY A 203 5.91 14.46 -24.24
C GLY A 203 4.59 15.00 -24.79
N GLY A 204 4.61 15.72 -25.92
CA GLY A 204 3.39 16.07 -26.64
C GLY A 204 2.38 16.90 -25.84
N ASN A 205 2.81 18.00 -25.20
CA ASN A 205 1.88 19.06 -24.80
C ASN A 205 1.85 20.14 -25.89
N LYS A 206 0.92 19.97 -26.83
CA LYS A 206 0.19 21.09 -27.46
C LYS A 206 -1.22 21.07 -26.94
#